data_AF-A0A2S5A7V4-F1
#
_entry.id   AF-A0A2S5A7V4-F1
#
_cell.length_a   1.000
_cell.length_b   1.000
_cell.length_c   1.000
_cell.angle_alpha   90.00
_cell.angle_beta   90.00
_cell.angle_gamma   90.00
#
_symmetry.space_group_name_H-M   'P 1'
#
loop_
_entity.id
_entity.type
_entity.pdbx_description
1 polymer ?
#
loop_
_entity_poly.entity_id
_entity_poly.type
_entity_poly.pdbx_seq_one_letter_code
_entity_poly.pdbx_strand_id
1 'polypeptide(L)'
;MIAYGGNTVLNIEYPLMYAHSSNNQYNLISRLITKGAADLPAFGTNTEKWAGRGSFGLDFYADAATSNNSLRFFFNLSASKIYGTEVFQENLGTEKSNFTFGQLTLGLIFLENFKISFVVSTFSSEAELRNKNIVAGGQVLR
;
A
#
# COMPACT_ATOMS: atom_id res chain seq x y z
N MET A 1 -2.23 3.29 -3.79
CA MET A 1 -2.23 3.99 -2.48
C MET A 1 -3.42 4.94 -2.43
N ILE A 2 -4.45 4.66 -1.60
CA ILE A 2 -5.55 5.61 -1.40
C ILE A 2 -5.07 6.64 -0.38
N ALA A 3 -4.81 7.86 -0.86
CA ALA A 3 -4.13 8.92 -0.12
C ALA A 3 -5.09 10.06 0.32
N TYR A 4 -6.39 9.79 0.39
CA TYR A 4 -7.32 10.80 0.91
C TYR A 4 -7.39 10.79 2.44
N GLY A 5 -6.97 11.92 3.00
CA GLY A 5 -7.62 12.58 4.12
C GLY A 5 -7.14 12.19 5.51
N GLY A 6 -6.07 12.82 5.98
CA GLY A 6 -5.82 12.92 7.40
C GLY A 6 -4.43 13.42 7.75
N ASN A 7 -4.37 14.53 8.48
CA ASN A 7 -3.15 14.98 9.16
C ASN A 7 -2.71 14.06 10.31
N THR A 8 -3.56 13.13 10.74
CA THR A 8 -3.26 12.15 11.79
C THR A 8 -3.40 10.74 11.25
N VAL A 9 -2.38 9.91 11.46
CA VAL A 9 -2.34 8.52 11.01
C VAL A 9 -1.82 7.62 12.12
N LEU A 10 -2.57 6.55 12.42
CA LEU A 10 -2.13 5.44 13.26
C LEU A 10 -2.01 4.19 12.38
N ASN A 11 -0.85 3.54 12.42
CA ASN A 11 -0.58 2.33 11.68
C ASN A 11 -0.06 1.24 12.63
N ILE A 12 -0.73 0.10 12.63
CA ILE A 12 -0.37 -1.08 13.40
C ILE A 12 -0.08 -2.20 12.41
N GLU A 13 1.13 -2.74 12.47
CA GLU A 13 1.58 -3.83 11.62
C GLU A 13 1.95 -5.02 12.48
N TYR A 14 1.41 -6.18 12.15
CA TYR A 14 1.71 -7.44 12.84
C TYR A 14 2.27 -8.45 11.84
N PRO A 15 3.52 -8.92 12.01
CA PRO A 15 4.09 -9.93 11.13
C PRO A 15 3.34 -11.26 11.33
N LEU A 16 2.79 -11.80 10.24
CA LEU A 16 2.12 -13.10 10.25
C LEU A 16 3.09 -14.23 9.89
N MET A 17 3.97 -13.98 8.92
CA MET A 17 4.94 -14.95 8.45
C MET A 17 6.19 -14.23 7.97
N TYR A 18 7.34 -14.81 8.31
CA TYR A 18 8.64 -14.39 7.82
C TYR A 18 9.44 -15.63 7.44
N ALA A 19 9.93 -15.67 6.21
CA ALA A 19 10.79 -16.74 5.72
C ALA A 19 11.89 -16.14 4.85
N HIS A 20 13.11 -16.64 5.00
CA HIS A 20 14.25 -16.21 4.19
C HIS A 20 15.21 -17.37 3.93
N SER A 21 15.95 -17.30 2.83
CA SER A 21 17.07 -18.20 2.60
C SER A 21 18.28 -17.79 3.45
N SER A 22 19.18 -18.73 3.72
CA SER A 22 20.39 -18.49 4.54
C SER A 22 21.29 -17.37 4.01
N ASN A 23 21.23 -17.12 2.69
CA ASN A 23 21.98 -16.08 1.99
C ASN A 23 21.12 -14.87 1.57
N ASN A 24 19.87 -14.77 2.06
CA ASN A 24 18.91 -13.69 1.76
C ASN A 24 18.63 -13.47 0.26
N GLN A 25 18.91 -14.48 -0.57
CA GLN A 25 18.51 -14.50 -1.97
C GLN A 25 17.00 -14.57 -2.13
N TYR A 26 16.30 -15.25 -1.23
CA TYR A 26 14.85 -15.33 -1.25
C TYR A 26 14.31 -14.84 0.08
N ASN A 27 13.38 -13.91 0.04
CA ASN A 27 12.71 -13.43 1.24
C ASN A 27 11.21 -13.38 1.00
N LEU A 28 10.47 -13.64 2.06
CA LEU A 28 9.02 -13.60 2.09
C LEU A 28 8.58 -13.02 3.43
N ILE A 29 7.72 -12.01 3.38
CA ILE A 29 7.08 -11.42 4.55
C ILE A 29 5.58 -11.30 4.29
N SER A 30 4.77 -11.78 5.22
CA SER A 30 3.34 -11.51 5.27
C SER A 30 3.03 -10.72 6.53
N ARG A 31 2.20 -9.68 6.41
CA ARG A 31 1.82 -8.80 7.51
C ARG A 31 0.32 -8.60 7.51
N LEU A 32 -0.22 -8.49 8.71
CA LEU A 32 -1.52 -7.90 8.95
C LEU A 32 -1.32 -6.42 9.23
N ILE A 33 -2.02 -5.57 8.48
CA ILE A 33 -1.92 -4.12 8.59
C ILE A 33 -3.27 -3.55 8.97
N THR A 34 -3.31 -2.81 10.07
CA THR A 34 -4.45 -2.00 10.49
C THR A 34 -4.05 -0.55 10.48
N LYS A 35 -4.80 0.29 9.78
CA LYS A 35 -4.49 1.71 9.63
C LYS A 35 -5.73 2.55 9.86
N GLY A 36 -5.63 3.50 10.78
CA GLY A 36 -6.58 4.59 10.94
C GLY A 36 -5.97 5.89 10.43
N ALA A 37 -6.73 6.68 9.68
CA ALA A 37 -6.36 8.03 9.31
C ALA A 37 -7.55 8.95 9.53
N ALA A 38 -7.31 10.13 10.08
CA ALA A 38 -8.33 11.12 10.31
C ALA A 38 -7.77 12.52 10.08
N ASP A 39 -8.63 13.39 9.57
CA ASP A 39 -8.37 14.81 9.45
C ASP A 39 -8.96 15.53 10.65
N LEU A 40 -8.07 16.00 11.53
CA LEU A 40 -8.43 16.70 12.76
C LEU A 40 -8.21 18.21 12.55
N PRO A 41 -9.28 19.04 12.56
CA PRO A 41 -9.16 20.49 12.34
C PRO A 41 -8.19 21.19 13.29
N ALA A 42 -8.09 20.70 14.52
CA ALA A 42 -7.17 21.22 15.55
C ALA A 42 -5.68 21.13 15.17
N PHE A 43 -5.32 20.35 14.15
CA PHE A 43 -3.95 20.19 13.64
C PHE A 43 -3.75 20.86 12.26
N GLY A 44 -4.55 21.88 11.94
CA GLY A 44 -4.29 22.82 10.83
C GLY A 44 -4.76 22.34 9.45
N THR A 45 -6.04 21.97 9.31
CA THR A 45 -6.60 21.48 8.04
C THR A 45 -7.52 22.51 7.40
N ASN A 46 -7.64 22.47 6.08
CA ASN A 46 -8.56 23.32 5.30
C ASN A 46 -9.98 22.75 5.24
N THR A 47 -10.28 21.73 6.05
CA THR A 47 -11.52 20.94 6.00
C THR A 47 -12.39 21.26 7.23
N GLU A 48 -13.56 21.83 7.00
CA GLU A 48 -14.51 22.17 8.08
C GLU A 48 -15.22 20.94 8.67
N LYS A 49 -15.21 19.81 7.94
CA LYS A 49 -15.87 18.54 8.32
C LYS A 49 -14.83 17.44 8.54
N TRP A 50 -15.04 16.65 9.59
CA TRP A 50 -14.21 15.49 9.91
C TRP A 50 -14.26 14.44 8.78
N ALA A 51 -13.10 14.15 8.19
CA ALA A 51 -12.90 13.06 7.24
C ALA A 51 -12.03 12.00 7.89
N GLY A 52 -12.52 10.75 7.92
CA GLY A 52 -11.81 9.66 8.58
C GLY A 52 -11.92 8.37 7.78
N ARG A 53 -10.91 7.52 7.94
CA ARG A 53 -10.93 6.15 7.43
C ARG A 53 -10.23 5.19 8.37
N GLY A 54 -10.75 3.98 8.42
CA GLY A 54 -10.10 2.80 8.97
C GLY A 54 -9.88 1.77 7.86
N SER A 55 -8.78 1.05 7.92
CA SER A 55 -8.53 -0.08 7.03
C SER A 55 -7.88 -1.23 7.78
N PHE A 56 -8.26 -2.43 7.40
CA PHE A 56 -7.68 -3.67 7.89
C PHE A 56 -7.39 -4.57 6.70
N GLY A 57 -6.18 -5.13 6.64
CA GLY A 57 -5.76 -5.86 5.47
C GLY A 57 -4.50 -6.69 5.65
N LEU A 58 -4.15 -7.36 4.56
CA LEU A 58 -2.95 -8.17 4.43
C LEU A 58 -2.01 -7.51 3.44
N ASP A 59 -0.73 -7.58 3.76
CA ASP A 59 0.38 -7.23 2.89
C ASP A 59 1.28 -8.46 2.75
N PHE A 60 1.54 -8.86 1.51
CA PHE A 60 2.44 -9.94 1.17
C PHE A 60 3.56 -9.38 0.32
N TYR A 61 4.79 -9.62 0.75
CA TYR A 61 6.00 -9.24 0.06
C TYR A 61 6.86 -10.47 -0.16
N ALA A 62 7.38 -10.62 -1.37
CA ALA A 62 8.38 -11.63 -1.68
C ALA A 62 9.42 -11.06 -2.63
N ASP A 63 10.66 -11.53 -2.52
CA ASP A 63 11.72 -11.14 -3.43
C ASP A 63 12.70 -12.29 -3.73
N ALA A 64 13.40 -12.14 -4.85
CA ALA A 64 14.44 -13.03 -5.31
C ALA A 64 15.64 -12.21 -5.84
N ALA A 65 16.84 -12.47 -5.34
CA ALA A 65 18.07 -11.79 -5.73
C ALA A 65 19.08 -12.73 -6.40
N THR A 66 19.91 -12.16 -7.28
CA THR A 66 21.07 -12.86 -7.86
C THR A 66 22.09 -13.20 -6.76
N SER A 67 22.98 -14.17 -7.03
CA SER A 67 24.00 -14.62 -6.07
C SER A 67 24.96 -13.52 -5.59
N ASN A 68 25.19 -12.52 -6.42
CA ASN A 68 25.99 -11.33 -6.11
C ASN A 68 25.15 -10.14 -5.61
N ASN A 69 23.85 -10.33 -5.37
CA ASN A 69 22.88 -9.32 -4.92
C ASN A 69 22.76 -8.05 -5.80
N SER A 70 23.41 -8.01 -6.97
CA SER A 70 23.39 -6.84 -7.86
C SER A 70 22.00 -6.56 -8.45
N LEU A 71 21.13 -7.56 -8.44
CA LEU A 71 19.78 -7.50 -8.98
C LEU A 71 18.82 -8.26 -8.08
N ARG A 72 17.71 -7.63 -7.69
CA ARG A 72 16.64 -8.22 -6.89
C ARG A 72 15.28 -7.92 -7.49
N PHE A 73 14.52 -8.95 -7.81
CA PHE A 73 13.14 -8.84 -8.24
C PHE A 73 12.24 -8.93 -7.02
N PHE A 74 11.25 -8.05 -6.91
CA PHE A 74 10.28 -8.14 -5.82
C PHE A 74 8.85 -8.13 -6.35
N PHE A 75 8.00 -8.75 -5.55
CA PHE A 75 6.56 -8.85 -5.69
C PHE A 75 5.94 -8.33 -4.40
N ASN A 76 4.91 -7.50 -4.52
CA ASN A 76 4.12 -7.06 -3.40
C ASN A 76 2.63 -7.10 -3.75
N LEU A 77 1.84 -7.75 -2.90
CA LEU A 77 0.40 -7.79 -2.98
C LEU A 77 -0.17 -7.25 -1.68
N SER A 78 -0.96 -6.19 -1.78
CA SER A 78 -1.74 -5.67 -0.65
C SER A 78 -3.22 -5.82 -0.93
N ALA A 79 -3.98 -6.17 0.10
CA ALA A 79 -5.43 -6.26 0.06
C ALA A 79 -5.99 -5.76 1.39
N SER A 80 -6.96 -4.85 1.35
CA SER A 80 -7.53 -4.27 2.56
C SER A 80 -9.02 -4.02 2.40
N LYS A 81 -9.77 -4.23 3.47
CA LYS A 81 -11.11 -3.69 3.64
C LYS A 81 -10.97 -2.29 4.22
N ILE A 82 -11.61 -1.32 3.57
CA ILE A 82 -11.59 0.09 3.92
C ILE A 82 -12.99 0.48 4.38
N TYR A 83 -13.04 1.30 5.42
CA TYR A 83 -14.22 1.94 5.97
C TYR A 83 -13.90 3.42 6.10
N GLY A 84 -14.80 4.30 5.72
CA GLY A 84 -14.62 5.73 5.85
C GLY A 84 -15.92 6.46 6.13
N THR A 85 -15.79 7.75 6.37
CA THR A 85 -16.92 8.66 6.53
C THR A 85 -17.57 8.98 5.19
N GLU A 86 -18.75 9.58 5.22
CA GLU A 86 -19.40 10.13 4.03
C GLU A 86 -18.49 11.16 3.33
N VAL A 87 -17.83 12.03 4.09
CA VAL A 87 -16.85 12.99 3.56
C VAL A 87 -15.68 12.29 2.87
N PHE A 88 -15.20 11.15 3.40
CA PHE A 88 -14.16 10.35 2.75
C PHE A 88 -14.67 9.72 1.45
N GLN A 89 -15.90 9.20 1.44
CA GLN A 89 -16.53 8.64 0.27
C GLN A 89 -16.69 9.69 -0.84
N GLU A 90 -17.24 10.86 -0.53
CA GLU A 90 -17.43 11.97 -1.47
C GLU A 90 -16.10 12.43 -2.07
N ASN A 91 -15.08 12.60 -1.24
CA ASN A 91 -13.75 13.01 -1.69
C ASN A 91 -13.06 11.97 -2.59
N LEU A 92 -13.31 10.69 -2.33
CA LEU A 92 -12.74 9.60 -3.12
C LEU A 92 -13.55 9.32 -4.40
N GLY A 93 -14.77 9.85 -4.50
CA GLY A 93 -15.68 9.63 -5.62
C GLY A 93 -16.19 8.19 -5.71
N THR A 94 -16.39 7.51 -4.57
CA THR A 94 -16.90 6.13 -4.53
C THR A 94 -18.38 6.06 -4.22
N GLU A 95 -19.06 5.00 -4.68
CA GLU A 95 -20.47 4.76 -4.37
C GLU A 95 -20.67 4.31 -2.91
N LYS A 96 -19.66 3.64 -2.34
CA LYS A 96 -19.70 3.13 -0.96
C LYS A 96 -18.61 3.72 -0.09
N SER A 97 -18.97 4.01 1.15
CA SER A 97 -18.05 4.38 2.24
C SER A 97 -17.25 3.19 2.78
N ASN A 98 -17.63 1.96 2.42
CA ASN A 98 -16.86 0.77 2.73
C ASN A 98 -16.64 -0.09 1.48
N PHE A 99 -15.41 -0.51 1.26
CA PHE A 99 -15.03 -1.23 0.05
C PHE A 99 -13.74 -2.02 0.26
N THR A 100 -13.54 -3.03 -0.56
CA THR A 100 -12.26 -3.75 -0.59
C THR A 100 -11.40 -3.12 -1.67
N PHE A 101 -10.12 -2.92 -1.39
CA PHE A 101 -9.13 -2.44 -2.34
C PHE A 101 -7.85 -3.26 -2.21
N GLY A 102 -7.23 -3.59 -3.33
CA GLY A 102 -5.93 -4.20 -3.34
C GLY A 102 -5.11 -3.81 -4.55
N GLN A 103 -3.81 -4.03 -4.42
CA GLN A 103 -2.82 -3.58 -5.38
C GLN A 103 -1.74 -4.64 -5.51
N LEU A 104 -1.45 -5.00 -6.76
CA LEU A 104 -0.34 -5.84 -7.14
C LEU A 104 0.78 -4.96 -7.71
N THR A 105 1.96 -5.09 -7.11
CA THR A 105 3.16 -4.35 -7.49
C THR A 105 4.29 -5.34 -7.79
N LEU A 106 4.94 -5.16 -8.94
CA LEU A 106 6.18 -5.85 -9.27
C LEU A 106 7.31 -4.83 -9.29
N GLY A 107 8.54 -5.26 -9.11
CA GLY A 107 9.66 -4.35 -9.29
C GLY A 107 11.02 -5.00 -9.23
N LEU A 108 12.00 -4.14 -9.40
CA LEU A 108 13.40 -4.47 -9.51
C LEU A 108 14.19 -3.52 -8.61
N ILE A 109 15.17 -4.06 -7.92
CA ILE A 109 16.22 -3.30 -7.26
C ILE A 109 17.53 -3.68 -7.96
N PHE A 110 18.29 -2.69 -8.44
CA PHE A 110 19.57 -2.91 -9.11
C PHE A 110 20.66 -2.03 -8.52
N LEU A 111 21.89 -2.56 -8.52
CA LEU A 111 23.07 -1.94 -7.91
C LEU A 111 22.87 -1.60 -6.42
N GLU A 112 21.93 -2.27 -5.75
CA GLU A 112 21.49 -2.03 -4.37
C GLU A 112 20.93 -0.62 -4.08
N ASN A 113 21.00 0.29 -5.07
CA ASN A 113 20.76 1.72 -4.90
C ASN A 113 19.58 2.24 -5.74
N PHE A 114 19.05 1.45 -6.66
CA PHE A 114 17.95 1.90 -7.51
C PHE A 114 16.79 0.92 -7.45
N LYS A 115 15.61 1.44 -7.17
CA LYS A 115 14.36 0.69 -7.19
C LYS A 115 13.47 1.20 -8.29
N ILE A 116 13.00 0.30 -9.14
CA ILE A 116 11.91 0.54 -10.09
C ILE A 116 10.74 -0.35 -9.69
N SER A 117 9.55 0.23 -9.61
CA SER A 117 8.32 -0.48 -9.25
C SER A 117 7.22 -0.20 -10.25
N PHE A 118 6.40 -1.21 -10.51
CA PHE A 118 5.26 -1.16 -11.42
C PHE A 118 4.03 -1.62 -10.65
N VAL A 119 3.07 -0.73 -10.48
CA VAL A 119 1.71 -1.12 -10.10
C VAL A 119 1.05 -1.69 -11.34
N VAL A 120 1.02 -3.02 -11.43
CA VAL A 120 0.56 -3.74 -12.63
C VAL A 120 -0.93 -4.02 -12.60
N SER A 121 -1.53 -4.06 -11.41
CA SER A 121 -2.96 -4.27 -11.26
C SER A 121 -3.45 -3.69 -9.95
N THR A 122 -4.69 -3.24 -9.95
CA THR A 122 -5.46 -2.96 -8.74
C THR A 122 -6.82 -3.62 -8.87
N PHE A 123 -7.35 -4.09 -7.76
CA PHE A 123 -8.70 -4.64 -7.69
C PHE A 123 -9.47 -3.93 -6.59
N SER A 124 -10.75 -3.72 -6.82
CA SER A 124 -11.61 -3.00 -5.89
C SER A 124 -13.05 -3.44 -6.04
N SER A 125 -13.83 -3.40 -4.95
CA SER A 125 -15.28 -3.53 -5.05
C SER A 125 -15.94 -2.29 -5.68
N GLU A 126 -15.27 -1.14 -5.63
CA GLU A 126 -15.65 0.11 -6.33
C GLU A 126 -14.96 0.16 -7.69
N ALA A 127 -15.73 0.40 -8.75
CA ALA A 127 -15.23 0.31 -10.12
C ALA A 127 -14.27 1.46 -10.47
N GLU A 128 -14.50 2.65 -9.92
CA GLU A 128 -13.71 3.86 -10.16
C GLU A 128 -12.27 3.71 -9.67
N LEU A 129 -12.06 2.88 -8.64
CA LEU A 129 -10.75 2.64 -8.04
C LEU A 129 -9.93 1.56 -8.76
N ARG A 130 -10.50 0.90 -9.77
CA ARG A 130 -9.79 -0.11 -10.56
C ARG A 130 -8.93 0.58 -11.62
N ASN A 131 -7.64 0.66 -11.36
CA ASN A 131 -6.64 1.04 -12.33
C ASN A 131 -6.40 -0.07 -13.35
N LYS A 132 -6.58 0.25 -14.64
CA LYS A 132 -6.28 -0.62 -15.80
C LYS A 132 -4.91 -0.34 -16.42
N ASN A 133 -4.24 0.73 -15.98
CA ASN A 133 -2.95 1.16 -16.50
C ASN A 133 -1.82 0.64 -15.61
N ILE A 134 -0.65 0.42 -16.21
CA ILE A 134 0.57 0.14 -15.46
C ILE A 134 1.17 1.49 -15.02
N VAL A 135 1.36 1.67 -13.71
CA VAL A 135 2.01 2.88 -13.16
C VAL A 135 3.42 2.53 -12.74
N ALA A 136 4.41 3.16 -13.37
CA ALA A 136 5.82 3.01 -13.03
C ALA A 136 6.25 4.08 -12.02
N GLY A 137 7.15 3.71 -11.12
CA GLY A 137 7.79 4.60 -10.15
C GLY A 137 9.25 4.22 -9.95
N GLY A 138 10.11 5.22 -9.79
CA GLY A 138 11.54 5.05 -9.53
C GLY A 138 11.93 5.68 -8.20
N GLN A 139 12.87 5.06 -7.49
CA GLN A 139 13.42 5.56 -6.23
C GLN A 139 14.92 5.27 -6.17
N VAL A 140 15.69 6.23 -5.67
CA VAL A 140 17.08 6.01 -5.25
C VAL A 140 17.07 5.55 -3.78
N LEU A 141 17.58 4.35 -3.54
CA LEU A 141 17.84 3.78 -2.23
C LEU A 141 19.21 4.30 -1.75
N ARG A 142 19.29 4.70 -0.48
CA ARG A 142 20.53 5.18 0.15
C ARG A 142 21.29 4.03 0.77
#